data_AF-A0A7W2A814-F1
#
_entry.id   AF-A0A7W2A814-F1
#
_cell.length_a   1.000
_cell.length_b   1.000
_cell.length_c   1.000
_cell.angle_alpha   90.00
_cell.angle_beta   90.00
_cell.angle_gamma   90.00
#
_symmetry.space_group_name_H-M   'P 1'
#
loop_
_entity.id
_entity.type
_entity.pdbx_description
1 polymer ?
#
loop_
_entity_poly.entity_id
_entity_poly.type
_entity_poly.pdbx_seq_one_letter_code
_entity_poly.pdbx_strand_id
1 'polypeptide(L)' 'MENRIKELRKAKKMSQEELANHCRVSRQTINAIENNKYDPSLALAFELAKILGVTVDELFKYKKGENS' A
#
# COMPACT_ATOMS: atom_id res chain seq x y z
N MET A 1 6.57 1.65 9.38
CA MET A 1 5.58 2.51 8.70
C MET A 1 4.27 1.74 8.69
N GLU A 2 3.14 2.35 9.00
CA GLU A 2 1.84 1.69 8.85
C GLU A 2 1.25 2.05 7.48
N ASN A 3 0.73 1.07 6.74
CA ASN A 3 0.09 1.32 5.46
C ASN A 3 -1.43 1.08 5.55
N ARG A 4 -2.20 1.79 4.73
CA ARG A 4 -3.67 1.65 4.61
C ARG A 4 -4.11 0.90 3.35
N ILE A 5 -3.18 0.21 2.66
CA ILE A 5 -3.44 -0.41 1.36
C ILE A 5 -4.59 -1.41 1.45
N LYS A 6 -4.58 -2.29 2.46
CA LYS A 6 -5.62 -3.32 2.64
C LYS A 6 -7.01 -2.72 2.88
N GLU A 7 -7.09 -1.66 3.69
CA GLU A 7 -8.32 -0.93 3.99
C GLU A 7 -8.90 -0.32 2.71
N LEU A 8 -8.09 0.49 2.01
CA LEU A 8 -8.51 1.23 0.82
C LEU A 8 -8.85 0.28 -0.35
N ARG A 9 -8.06 -0.78 -0.53
CA ARG A 9 -8.30 -1.80 -1.56
C ARG A 9 -9.65 -2.50 -1.33
N LYS A 10 -9.95 -2.88 -0.08
CA LYS A 10 -11.23 -3.50 0.27
C LYS A 10 -12.41 -2.53 0.11
N ALA A 11 -12.24 -1.26 0.45
CA ALA A 11 -13.26 -0.23 0.22
C ALA A 11 -13.62 -0.10 -1.27
N LYS A 12 -12.63 -0.31 -2.16
CA LYS A 12 -12.82 -0.38 -3.61
C LYS A 12 -13.27 -1.74 -4.14
N LYS A 13 -13.55 -2.72 -3.27
CA LYS A 13 -13.88 -4.11 -3.63
C LYS A 13 -12.83 -4.80 -4.52
N MET A 14 -11.58 -4.38 -4.44
CA MET A 14 -10.48 -4.98 -5.19
C MET A 14 -9.85 -6.14 -4.41
N SER A 15 -9.44 -7.19 -5.10
CA SER A 15 -8.58 -8.27 -4.60
C SER A 15 -7.10 -7.86 -4.65
N GLN A 16 -6.25 -8.58 -3.91
CA GLN A 16 -4.79 -8.35 -3.97
C GLN A 16 -4.25 -8.56 -5.39
N GLU A 17 -4.80 -9.54 -6.11
CA GLU A 17 -4.43 -9.87 -7.50
C GLU A 17 -4.74 -8.70 -8.44
N GLU A 18 -5.94 -8.13 -8.36
CA GLU A 18 -6.32 -6.98 -9.17
C GLU A 18 -5.43 -5.77 -8.91
N LEU A 19 -5.15 -5.45 -7.63
CA LEU A 19 -4.23 -4.36 -7.31
C LEU A 19 -2.81 -4.62 -7.82
N ALA A 20 -2.34 -5.86 -7.73
CA ALA A 20 -1.03 -6.26 -8.21
C ALA A 20 -0.91 -6.10 -9.73
N ASN A 21 -1.94 -6.50 -10.47
CA ASN A 21 -2.03 -6.34 -11.92
C ASN A 21 -1.99 -4.86 -12.33
N HIS A 22 -2.71 -3.98 -11.60
CA HIS A 22 -2.64 -2.54 -11.87
C HIS A 22 -1.24 -1.96 -11.62
N CYS A 23 -0.51 -2.47 -10.62
CA CYS A 23 0.84 -2.02 -10.29
C CYS A 23 1.95 -2.79 -11.02
N ARG A 24 1.60 -3.75 -11.90
CA ARG A 24 2.55 -4.64 -12.60
C ARG A 24 3.54 -5.35 -11.67
N VAL A 25 3.06 -5.78 -10.50
CA VAL A 25 3.83 -6.56 -9.53
C VAL A 25 3.12 -7.88 -9.25
N SER A 26 3.78 -8.79 -8.52
CA SER A 26 3.15 -10.03 -8.07
C SER A 26 2.12 -9.76 -6.95
N ARG A 27 1.11 -10.63 -6.83
CA ARG A 27 0.19 -10.63 -5.67
C ARG A 27 0.94 -10.75 -4.35
N GLN A 28 2.04 -11.51 -4.33
CA GLN A 28 2.91 -11.69 -3.19
C GLN A 28 3.57 -10.36 -2.77
N THR A 29 3.93 -9.50 -3.73
CA THR A 29 4.44 -8.16 -3.46
C THR A 29 3.38 -7.32 -2.74
N ILE A 30 2.15 -7.25 -3.26
CA ILE A 30 1.05 -6.54 -2.58
C ILE A 30 0.79 -7.10 -1.18
N ASN A 31 0.75 -8.43 -1.04
CA ASN A 31 0.57 -9.07 0.26
C ASN A 31 1.71 -8.75 1.23
N ALA A 32 2.96 -8.72 0.77
CA ALA A 32 4.11 -8.38 1.61
C ALA A 32 4.02 -6.93 2.09
N ILE A 33 3.65 -5.99 1.21
CA ILE A 33 3.48 -4.58 1.58
C ILE A 33 2.33 -4.42 2.58
N GLU A 34 1.16 -5.01 2.32
CA GLU A 34 0.00 -4.94 3.22
C GLU A 34 0.33 -5.41 4.64
N ASN A 35 1.24 -6.37 4.78
CA ASN A 35 1.67 -6.93 6.07
C ASN A 35 2.99 -6.32 6.58
N ASN A 36 3.44 -5.18 6.03
CA ASN A 36 4.68 -4.49 6.41
C ASN A 36 5.94 -5.39 6.36
N LYS A 37 5.96 -6.38 5.46
CA LYS A 37 7.10 -7.28 5.23
C LYS A 37 8.04 -6.79 4.12
N TYR A 38 7.61 -5.78 3.37
CA TYR A 38 8.36 -5.20 2.28
C TYR A 38 7.99 -3.73 2.15
N ASP A 39 8.99 -2.86 2.16
CA ASP A 39 8.82 -1.45 1.86
C ASP A 39 8.86 -1.26 0.34
N PRO A 40 7.81 -0.67 -0.27
CA PRO A 40 7.78 -0.45 -1.71
C PRO A 40 8.81 0.60 -2.13
N SER A 41 9.25 0.54 -3.38
CA SER A 41 9.99 1.65 -3.99
C SER A 41 9.12 2.91 -4.03
N LEU A 42 9.74 4.08 -4.11
CA LEU A 42 9.02 5.35 -4.19
C LEU A 42 8.02 5.37 -5.38
N ALA A 43 8.45 4.84 -6.53
CA ALA A 43 7.58 4.72 -7.71
C ALA A 43 6.34 3.87 -7.44
N LEU A 44 6.52 2.70 -6.81
CA LEU A 44 5.40 1.82 -6.45
C LEU A 44 4.48 2.45 -5.40
N ALA A 45 5.03 3.20 -4.44
CA ALA A 45 4.24 3.94 -3.45
C ALA A 45 3.31 4.97 -4.12
N PHE A 46 3.83 5.74 -5.08
CA PHE A 46 3.02 6.69 -5.86
C PHE A 46 1.96 6.00 -6.72
N GLU A 47 2.30 4.87 -7.34
CA GLU A 47 1.36 4.10 -8.17
C GLU A 47 0.21 3.54 -7.32
N LEU A 48 0.52 2.94 -6.16
CA LEU A 48 -0.47 2.47 -5.20
C LEU A 48 -1.40 3.59 -4.73
N ALA A 49 -0.84 4.74 -4.38
CA ALA A 49 -1.61 5.89 -3.91
C ALA A 49 -2.58 6.40 -5.00
N LYS A 50 -2.09 6.51 -6.25
CA LYS A 50 -2.90 6.86 -7.42
C LYS A 50 -4.06 5.90 -7.64
N ILE A 51 -3.82 4.58 -7.62
CA ILE A 51 -4.86 3.56 -7.84
C ILE A 51 -5.89 3.58 -6.71
N LEU A 52 -5.43 3.75 -5.47
CA LEU A 52 -6.26 3.76 -4.27
C LEU A 52 -6.97 5.11 -4.04
N GLY A 53 -6.61 6.15 -4.80
CA GLY A 53 -7.27 7.45 -4.77
C GLY A 53 -6.94 8.27 -3.53
N VAL A 54 -5.71 8.17 -3.04
CA VAL A 54 -5.19 8.91 -1.89
C VAL A 54 -3.80 9.45 -2.21
N THR A 55 -3.27 10.31 -1.35
CA THR A 55 -1.86 10.71 -1.39
C THR A 55 -0.95 9.64 -0.77
N VAL A 56 0.35 9.69 -1.06
CA VAL A 56 1.34 8.77 -0.46
C VAL A 56 1.38 8.93 1.06
N ASP A 57 1.26 10.16 1.57
CA ASP A 57 1.25 10.48 3.01
C ASP A 57 0.01 9.90 3.72
N GLU A 58 -1.15 9.94 3.07
CA GLU A 58 -2.36 9.29 3.59
C GLU A 58 -2.28 7.76 3.51
N LEU A 59 -1.58 7.23 2.51
CA LEU A 59 -1.42 5.79 2.29
C LEU A 59 -0.45 5.18 3.31
N PHE A 60 0.59 5.91 3.68
CA PHE A 60 1.67 5.47 4.56
C PHE A 60 1.86 6.40 5.74
N LYS A 61 1.45 5.97 6.93
CA LYS A 61 1.64 6.71 8.16
C LYS A 61 2.99 6.39 8.78
N TYR A 62 3.80 7.42 8.97
CA TYR A 62 4.99 7.33 9.81
C TYR A 62 4.56 7.32 11.28
N LYS A 63 4.63 6.15 11.94
CA LYS A 63 4.65 6.10 13.40
C LYS A 63 6.01 6.61 13.85
N LYS A 64 6.07 7.91 14.19
CA LYS A 64 7.18 8.45 14.96
C LYS A 64 7.23 7.62 16.25
N GLY A 65 8.39 7.04 16.55
CA GLY A 65 8.56 6.24 17.76
C GLY A 65 7.97 6.97 18.95
N GLU A 66 7.20 6.26 19.76
CA GLU A 66 6.77 6.72 21.07
C GLU A 66 8.03 7.00 21.89
N ASN A 67 8.55 8.22 21.79
CA ASN A 67 9.31 8.85 22.86
C ASN A 67 8.27 9.55 23.73
N SER A 68 7.55 8.75 24.52
CA SER A 68 6.82 9.19 25.70
C SER A 68 7.50 8.57 26.92
#